data_AF-A0A8C5S2J1-F1
#
_entry.id   AF-A0A8C5S2J1-F1
#
_cell.length_a   1.000
_cell.length_b   1.000
_cell.length_c   1.000
_cell.angle_alpha   90.00
_cell.angle_beta   90.00
_cell.angle_gamma   90.00
#
_symmetry.space_group_name_H-M   'P 1'
#
loop_
_entity.id
_entity.type
_entity.pdbx_description
1 polymer ?
#
loop_
_entity_poly.entity_id
_entity_poly.type
_entity_poly.pdbx_seq_one_letter_code
_entity_poly.pdbx_strand_id
1 'polypeptide(L)'
;MPHQQSGSPHAGKGLILGAFASDCDDEPSQLSDAGEAFDKQVNGKLKELLAISGPPLKKGKTRIFHGLHQAFPNVVVVGLGKKAMGINIDENWNEDKENIRAAVAAGCRQLQDLELICVEVDPCGDAQAAAEGAALSIFEYGELKQKKKPNLEIQLHGSDGIDAWQKGIHYAEGQNLARYLMESPANYITPTKFATIIEDKLKSFSSNTTVHKRDKSWIQEQGMGSFWSVAKGSDEPPVFLEVHYQGSSNPKEAPLVFVGKGITFDSGGISIKPSANMDAMRADMGGAATIFSAIVAAAELKLPINLIGLAPLCENLPSGRANKPGDVVRAMNGKTIQIDNTDAEGRLVLADALHYAHHFNPRAILDAATLTGSPFLFNILCWFFLFAPDFVILKFTFQIFSHCSRSIVCPMFLPHTIIVPFTISSALSNSNKCLYNFGNNFSSGPIKILSSFS
;
A
#
# COMPACT_ATOMS: atom_id res chain seq x y z
N MET A 1 -3.83 -36.92 29.99
CA MET A 1 -5.25 -36.99 29.59
C MET A 1 -5.47 -35.95 28.51
N PRO A 2 -5.89 -36.32 27.29
CA PRO A 2 -6.11 -35.33 26.25
C PRO A 2 -7.44 -34.61 26.54
N HIS A 3 -7.37 -33.29 26.71
CA HIS A 3 -8.55 -32.43 26.68
C HIS A 3 -9.19 -32.57 25.29
N GLN A 4 -10.34 -33.25 25.24
CA GLN A 4 -11.29 -33.08 24.15
C GLN A 4 -11.66 -31.59 24.10
N GLN A 5 -11.21 -30.89 23.06
CA GLN A 5 -11.86 -29.65 22.65
C GLN A 5 -13.26 -30.02 22.16
N SER A 6 -14.25 -29.84 23.02
CA SER A 6 -15.64 -29.78 22.63
C SER A 6 -15.79 -28.71 21.55
N GLY A 7 -16.18 -29.10 20.32
CA GLY A 7 -16.51 -28.16 19.26
C GLY A 7 -17.54 -27.15 19.75
N SER A 8 -17.27 -25.85 19.56
CA SER A 8 -18.22 -24.82 19.97
C SER A 8 -19.51 -24.96 19.16
N PRO A 9 -20.69 -24.72 19.75
CA PRO A 9 -21.97 -24.71 19.03
C PRO A 9 -22.12 -23.51 18.08
N HIS A 10 -21.05 -22.75 17.81
CA HIS A 10 -21.02 -21.49 17.09
C HIS A 10 -20.30 -21.54 15.74
N ALA A 11 -19.95 -22.73 15.23
CA ALA A 11 -19.40 -22.92 13.89
C ALA A 11 -20.44 -22.74 12.76
N GLY A 12 -21.31 -21.73 12.87
CA GLY A 12 -22.27 -21.36 11.83
C GLY A 12 -21.63 -20.42 10.80
N LYS A 13 -22.11 -20.47 9.56
CA LYS A 13 -21.72 -19.49 8.53
C LYS A 13 -22.39 -18.14 8.81
N GLY A 14 -21.64 -17.06 8.64
CA GLY A 14 -22.18 -15.70 8.60
C GLY A 14 -22.57 -15.31 7.18
N LEU A 15 -23.50 -14.36 7.05
CA LEU A 15 -23.85 -13.74 5.76
C LEU A 15 -23.83 -12.23 5.88
N ILE A 16 -23.19 -11.55 4.93
CA ILE A 16 -23.21 -10.09 4.81
C ILE A 16 -24.06 -9.71 3.61
N LEU A 17 -25.05 -8.84 3.79
CA LEU A 17 -25.94 -8.33 2.74
C LEU A 17 -25.94 -6.79 2.70
N GLY A 18 -25.90 -6.22 1.51
CA GLY A 18 -25.94 -4.78 1.30
C GLY A 18 -27.35 -4.19 1.29
N ALA A 19 -27.49 -2.98 1.83
CA ALA A 19 -28.70 -2.16 1.72
C ALA A 19 -28.33 -0.73 1.30
N PHE A 20 -28.96 -0.24 0.24
CA PHE A 20 -28.83 1.14 -0.23
C PHE A 20 -29.79 2.06 0.54
N ALA A 21 -29.32 3.28 0.80
CA ALA A 21 -30.17 4.35 1.29
C ALA A 21 -31.14 4.78 0.20
N SER A 22 -32.40 4.98 0.57
CA SER A 22 -33.41 5.62 -0.27
C SER A 22 -33.09 7.11 -0.49
N ASP A 23 -33.64 7.69 -1.54
CA ASP A 23 -33.47 9.12 -1.83
C ASP A 23 -34.23 10.03 -0.83
N CYS A 24 -35.27 9.48 -0.19
CA CYS A 24 -36.01 10.10 0.90
C CYS A 24 -35.70 9.38 2.22
N ASP A 25 -35.38 10.13 3.29
CA ASP A 25 -35.02 9.58 4.61
C ASP A 25 -36.16 8.73 5.25
N ASP A 26 -37.41 8.91 4.78
CA ASP A 26 -38.60 8.19 5.26
C ASP A 26 -38.95 6.93 4.44
N GLU A 27 -38.24 6.65 3.35
CA GLU A 27 -38.47 5.44 2.54
C GLU A 27 -37.63 4.24 3.01
N PRO A 28 -38.13 3.00 2.82
CA PRO A 28 -37.39 1.81 3.23
C PRO A 28 -36.13 1.63 2.37
N SER A 29 -35.04 1.19 3.01
CA SER A 29 -33.79 0.87 2.32
C SER A 29 -34.01 -0.21 1.25
N GLN A 30 -33.40 -0.01 0.08
CA GLN A 30 -33.42 -1.00 -1.00
C GLN A 30 -32.30 -2.02 -0.77
N LEU A 31 -32.64 -3.30 -0.67
CA LEU A 31 -31.62 -4.35 -0.57
C LEU A 31 -30.88 -4.50 -1.92
N SER A 32 -29.65 -4.99 -1.86
CA SER A 32 -28.94 -5.48 -3.04
C SER A 32 -29.67 -6.65 -3.71
N ASP A 33 -29.26 -7.04 -4.91
CA ASP A 33 -29.86 -8.18 -5.60
C ASP A 33 -29.73 -9.49 -4.79
N ALA A 34 -28.58 -9.69 -4.12
CA ALA A 34 -28.37 -10.79 -3.20
C ALA A 34 -29.25 -10.68 -1.95
N GLY A 35 -29.40 -9.48 -1.39
CA GLY A 35 -30.27 -9.23 -0.24
C GLY A 35 -31.75 -9.47 -0.55
N GLU A 36 -32.21 -9.05 -1.73
CA GLU A 36 -33.56 -9.32 -2.25
C GLU A 36 -33.79 -10.82 -2.48
N ALA A 37 -32.81 -11.53 -3.03
CA ALA A 37 -32.88 -12.97 -3.22
C ALA A 37 -32.96 -13.71 -1.87
N PHE A 38 -32.15 -13.30 -0.90
CA PHE A 38 -32.16 -13.88 0.44
C PHE A 38 -33.47 -13.58 1.19
N ASP A 39 -33.99 -12.35 1.11
CA ASP A 39 -35.26 -11.97 1.72
C ASP A 39 -36.43 -12.82 1.17
N LYS A 40 -36.43 -13.11 -0.14
CA LYS A 40 -37.39 -14.05 -0.74
C LYS A 40 -37.27 -15.47 -0.18
N GLN A 41 -36.06 -15.96 0.07
CA GLN A 41 -35.83 -17.28 0.67
C GLN A 41 -36.36 -17.38 2.11
N VAL A 42 -36.32 -16.27 2.86
CA VAL A 42 -36.86 -16.19 4.22
C VAL A 42 -38.28 -15.62 4.28
N ASN A 43 -39.02 -15.63 3.16
CA ASN A 43 -40.41 -15.19 3.03
C ASN A 43 -40.67 -13.74 3.52
N GLY A 44 -39.76 -12.80 3.22
CA GLY A 44 -39.92 -11.38 3.57
C GLY A 44 -39.50 -11.01 5.00
N LYS A 45 -39.06 -11.99 5.79
CA LYS A 45 -38.72 -11.80 7.20
C LYS A 45 -37.54 -10.85 7.42
N LEU A 46 -36.60 -10.75 6.48
CA LEU A 46 -35.46 -9.85 6.62
C LEU A 46 -35.93 -8.39 6.53
N LYS A 47 -36.75 -8.05 5.54
CA LYS A 47 -37.35 -6.70 5.42
C LYS A 47 -38.23 -6.34 6.61
N GLU A 48 -39.03 -7.31 7.08
CA GLU A 48 -39.86 -7.13 8.28
C GLU A 48 -38.99 -6.75 9.50
N LEU A 49 -37.93 -7.52 9.79
CA LEU A 49 -37.05 -7.23 10.91
C LEU A 49 -36.25 -5.94 10.72
N LEU A 50 -35.84 -5.60 9.49
CA LEU A 50 -35.20 -4.32 9.20
C LEU A 50 -36.12 -3.14 9.57
N ALA A 51 -37.40 -3.19 9.20
CA ALA A 51 -38.38 -2.17 9.55
C ALA A 51 -38.62 -2.09 11.07
N ILE A 52 -38.71 -3.23 11.76
CA ILE A 52 -38.89 -3.27 13.23
C ILE A 52 -37.68 -2.69 13.97
N SER A 53 -36.48 -2.92 13.43
CA SER A 53 -35.22 -2.57 14.10
C SER A 53 -34.89 -1.07 14.12
N GLY A 54 -35.77 -0.22 13.59
CA GLY A 54 -35.68 1.23 13.67
C GLY A 54 -35.18 1.89 12.39
N PRO A 55 -34.43 3.01 12.48
CA PRO A 55 -34.11 3.84 11.32
C PRO A 55 -33.36 3.10 10.20
N PRO A 56 -33.46 3.59 8.94
CA PRO A 56 -32.70 3.09 7.80
C PRO A 56 -31.18 3.07 8.05
N LEU A 57 -30.48 2.12 7.42
CA LEU A 57 -29.04 1.99 7.54
C LEU A 57 -28.32 3.03 6.68
N LYS A 58 -27.64 3.97 7.35
CA LYS A 58 -26.75 4.94 6.69
C LYS A 58 -25.45 4.29 6.23
N LYS A 59 -24.72 4.97 5.33
CA LYS A 59 -23.38 4.59 4.83
C LYS A 59 -22.45 4.09 5.96
N GLY A 60 -21.92 2.88 5.79
CA GLY A 60 -20.97 2.24 6.70
C GLY A 60 -21.56 1.76 8.04
N LYS A 61 -22.87 1.89 8.26
CA LYS A 61 -23.56 1.35 9.45
C LYS A 61 -23.96 -0.09 9.20
N THR A 62 -24.02 -0.87 10.27
CA THR A 62 -24.35 -2.29 10.22
C THR A 62 -25.45 -2.64 11.21
N ARG A 63 -26.18 -3.71 10.93
CA ARG A 63 -27.16 -4.29 11.85
C ARG A 63 -27.19 -5.79 11.70
N ILE A 64 -27.25 -6.51 12.81
CA ILE A 64 -27.24 -7.96 12.83
C ILE A 64 -28.63 -8.52 13.14
N PHE A 65 -28.96 -9.61 12.46
CA PHE A 65 -30.18 -10.38 12.65
C PHE A 65 -29.83 -11.85 12.84
N HIS A 66 -30.45 -12.47 13.83
CA HIS A 66 -30.18 -13.85 14.22
C HIS A 66 -31.33 -14.79 13.86
N GLY A 67 -31.02 -16.03 13.52
CA GLY A 67 -32.02 -17.09 13.31
C GLY A 67 -32.98 -16.83 12.13
N LEU A 68 -32.50 -16.12 11.10
CA LEU A 68 -33.26 -15.89 9.86
C LEU A 68 -33.29 -17.13 8.98
N HIS A 69 -32.17 -17.84 8.87
CA HIS A 69 -32.03 -19.02 8.04
C HIS A 69 -31.16 -20.07 8.75
N GLN A 70 -31.42 -21.36 8.52
CA GLN A 70 -30.66 -22.44 9.18
C GLN A 70 -29.18 -22.45 8.78
N ALA A 71 -28.89 -22.18 7.51
CA ALA A 71 -27.51 -22.12 7.00
C ALA A 71 -26.76 -20.84 7.42
N PHE A 72 -27.50 -19.76 7.70
CA PHE A 72 -26.93 -18.47 8.10
C PHE A 72 -27.58 -18.00 9.41
N PRO A 73 -27.13 -18.53 10.56
CA PRO A 73 -27.67 -18.15 11.86
C PRO A 73 -27.44 -16.67 12.19
N ASN A 74 -26.41 -16.06 11.61
CA ASN A 74 -26.04 -14.66 11.81
C ASN A 74 -25.99 -13.95 10.44
N VAL A 75 -26.89 -13.01 10.21
CA VAL A 75 -26.96 -12.19 9.00
C VAL A 75 -26.71 -10.74 9.37
N VAL A 76 -25.70 -10.11 8.77
CA VAL A 76 -25.40 -8.69 8.96
C VAL A 76 -25.79 -7.91 7.71
N VAL A 77 -26.66 -6.93 7.88
CA VAL A 77 -27.00 -5.97 6.83
C VAL A 77 -26.10 -4.75 6.97
N VAL A 78 -25.48 -4.32 5.87
CA VAL A 78 -24.55 -3.20 5.83
C VAL A 78 -25.08 -2.08 4.93
N GLY A 79 -24.99 -0.84 5.40
CA GLY A 79 -25.46 0.34 4.66
C GLY A 79 -24.46 0.79 3.61
N LEU A 80 -24.82 0.70 2.34
CA LEU A 80 -23.98 1.07 1.19
C LEU A 80 -24.05 2.56 0.82
N GLY A 81 -24.93 3.32 1.46
CA GLY A 81 -25.21 4.71 1.06
C GLY A 81 -26.08 4.77 -0.19
N LYS A 82 -26.02 5.89 -0.92
CA LYS A 82 -26.78 6.08 -2.17
C LYS A 82 -26.20 5.24 -3.30
N LYS A 83 -27.06 4.80 -4.21
CA LYS A 83 -26.67 4.00 -5.39
C LYS A 83 -26.17 4.92 -6.52
N ALA A 84 -25.18 4.45 -7.27
CA ALA A 84 -24.69 5.08 -8.50
C ALA A 84 -24.15 6.51 -8.31
N MET A 85 -23.36 6.74 -7.26
CA MET A 85 -22.67 8.01 -7.02
C MET A 85 -21.52 8.24 -8.01
N GLY A 86 -20.89 7.17 -8.51
CA GLY A 86 -19.80 7.25 -9.48
C GLY A 86 -18.54 7.92 -8.91
N ILE A 87 -17.88 8.73 -9.75
CA ILE A 87 -16.66 9.45 -9.38
C ILE A 87 -17.05 10.75 -8.66
N ASN A 88 -16.61 10.87 -7.41
CA ASN A 88 -16.71 12.12 -6.66
C ASN A 88 -15.53 13.02 -7.07
N ILE A 89 -15.84 14.16 -7.70
CA ILE A 89 -14.85 15.07 -8.28
C ILE A 89 -14.05 15.78 -7.17
N ASP A 90 -14.69 16.10 -6.05
CA ASP A 90 -14.05 16.80 -4.94
C ASP A 90 -13.04 15.89 -4.23
N GLU A 91 -13.41 14.61 -4.05
CA GLU A 91 -12.59 13.60 -3.36
C GLU A 91 -11.65 12.83 -4.31
N ASN A 92 -11.82 12.97 -5.62
CA ASN A 92 -11.03 12.30 -6.67
C ASN A 92 -11.01 10.76 -6.60
N TRP A 93 -12.09 10.14 -6.13
CA TRP A 93 -12.23 8.68 -6.08
C TRP A 93 -13.61 8.21 -6.56
N ASN A 94 -13.76 6.90 -6.76
CA ASN A 94 -15.07 6.29 -6.95
C ASN A 94 -15.76 6.07 -5.59
N GLU A 95 -16.83 6.83 -5.33
CA GLU A 95 -17.52 6.81 -4.04
C GLU A 95 -18.30 5.51 -3.82
N ASP A 96 -18.86 4.89 -4.86
CA ASP A 96 -19.57 3.62 -4.75
C ASP A 96 -18.64 2.52 -4.23
N LYS A 97 -17.45 2.37 -4.85
CA LYS A 97 -16.45 1.39 -4.43
C LYS A 97 -15.99 1.59 -2.99
N GLU A 98 -15.78 2.85 -2.59
CA GLU A 98 -15.32 3.16 -1.23
C GLU A 98 -16.41 2.88 -0.18
N ASN A 99 -17.68 3.15 -0.51
CA ASN A 99 -18.80 2.79 0.35
C ASN A 99 -18.90 1.29 0.56
N ILE A 100 -18.78 0.51 -0.53
CA ILE A 100 -18.82 -0.96 -0.48
C ILE A 100 -17.68 -1.48 0.41
N ARG A 101 -16.44 -1.04 0.20
CA ARG A 101 -15.30 -1.45 1.03
C ARG A 101 -15.55 -1.18 2.51
N ALA A 102 -15.97 0.04 2.84
CA ALA A 102 -16.19 0.45 4.23
C ALA A 102 -17.33 -0.32 4.91
N ALA A 103 -18.44 -0.52 4.20
CA ALA A 103 -19.61 -1.24 4.68
C ALA A 103 -19.33 -2.73 4.90
N VAL A 104 -18.74 -3.40 3.91
CA VAL A 104 -18.36 -4.82 4.01
C VAL A 104 -17.33 -5.01 5.11
N ALA A 105 -16.32 -4.14 5.20
CA ALA A 105 -15.33 -4.17 6.26
C ALA A 105 -15.95 -4.10 7.67
N ALA A 106 -16.98 -3.26 7.85
CA ALA A 106 -17.70 -3.18 9.11
C ALA A 106 -18.47 -4.46 9.43
N GLY A 107 -19.13 -5.05 8.43
CA GLY A 107 -19.84 -6.33 8.56
C GLY A 107 -18.91 -7.49 8.92
N CYS A 108 -17.77 -7.60 8.23
CA CYS A 108 -16.78 -8.65 8.50
C CYS A 108 -16.24 -8.57 9.93
N ARG A 109 -15.90 -7.37 10.41
CA ARG A 109 -15.44 -7.19 11.80
C ARG A 109 -16.51 -7.59 12.82
N GLN A 110 -17.76 -7.20 12.57
CA GLN A 110 -18.87 -7.56 13.46
C GLN A 110 -19.07 -9.09 13.54
N LEU A 111 -18.94 -9.81 12.42
CA LEU A 111 -19.04 -11.27 12.40
C LEU A 111 -17.80 -11.95 13.00
N GLN A 112 -16.60 -11.36 12.83
CA GLN A 112 -15.38 -11.87 13.47
C GLN A 112 -15.45 -11.75 15.01
N ASP A 113 -16.06 -10.68 15.52
CA ASP A 113 -16.25 -10.48 16.97
C ASP A 113 -17.27 -11.47 17.57
N LEU A 114 -18.09 -12.13 16.75
CA LEU A 114 -18.95 -13.26 17.13
C LEU A 114 -18.25 -14.62 17.01
N GLU A 115 -16.94 -14.61 16.79
CA GLU A 115 -16.09 -15.79 16.66
C GLU A 115 -16.47 -16.74 15.53
N LEU A 116 -17.09 -16.21 14.46
CA LEU A 116 -17.37 -17.01 13.27
C LEU A 116 -16.08 -17.33 12.50
N ILE A 117 -16.08 -18.50 11.86
CA ILE A 117 -14.94 -19.00 11.08
C ILE A 117 -15.14 -18.87 9.57
N CYS A 118 -16.38 -18.65 9.10
CA CYS A 118 -16.72 -18.55 7.68
C CYS A 118 -17.82 -17.51 7.47
N VAL A 119 -17.64 -16.65 6.47
CA VAL A 119 -18.64 -15.66 6.05
C VAL A 119 -18.79 -15.66 4.53
N GLU A 120 -20.04 -15.64 4.08
CA GLU A 120 -20.39 -15.34 2.70
C GLU A 120 -20.72 -13.85 2.56
N VAL A 121 -20.17 -13.21 1.53
CA VAL A 121 -20.24 -11.76 1.34
C VAL A 121 -20.95 -11.44 0.04
N ASP A 122 -22.00 -10.64 0.15
CA ASP A 122 -22.70 -10.05 -0.99
C ASP A 122 -21.74 -9.23 -1.89
N PRO A 123 -21.77 -9.43 -3.23
CA PRO A 123 -20.98 -8.62 -4.16
C PRO A 123 -21.33 -7.12 -4.13
N CYS A 124 -22.49 -6.72 -3.60
CA CYS A 124 -22.92 -5.32 -3.44
C CYS A 124 -22.89 -4.48 -4.74
N GLY A 125 -22.99 -5.14 -5.90
CA GLY A 125 -22.85 -4.51 -7.22
C GLY A 125 -21.41 -4.35 -7.72
N ASP A 126 -20.40 -4.59 -6.88
CA ASP A 126 -18.98 -4.59 -7.24
C ASP A 126 -18.21 -5.60 -6.38
N ALA A 127 -18.10 -6.84 -6.88
CA ALA A 127 -17.49 -7.95 -6.15
C ALA A 127 -15.99 -7.69 -5.84
N GLN A 128 -15.29 -6.90 -6.66
CA GLN A 128 -13.89 -6.54 -6.39
C GLN A 128 -13.80 -5.65 -5.14
N ALA A 129 -14.62 -4.60 -5.06
CA ALA A 129 -14.65 -3.70 -3.91
C ALA A 129 -15.12 -4.41 -2.63
N ALA A 130 -16.09 -5.33 -2.74
CA ALA A 130 -16.55 -6.14 -1.62
C ALA A 130 -15.44 -7.05 -1.08
N ALA A 131 -14.73 -7.77 -1.98
CA ALA A 131 -13.60 -8.62 -1.62
C ALA A 131 -12.47 -7.82 -0.94
N GLU A 132 -12.12 -6.65 -1.50
CA GLU A 132 -11.13 -5.74 -0.93
C GLU A 132 -11.52 -5.31 0.49
N GLY A 133 -12.77 -4.87 0.68
CA GLY A 133 -13.30 -4.48 1.99
C GLY A 133 -13.23 -5.61 3.01
N ALA A 134 -13.64 -6.83 2.61
CA ALA A 134 -13.61 -8.00 3.45
C ALA A 134 -12.17 -8.36 3.87
N ALA A 135 -11.29 -8.62 2.91
CA ALA A 135 -9.93 -9.10 3.13
C ALA A 135 -9.03 -8.09 3.86
N LEU A 136 -9.15 -6.78 3.57
CA LEU A 136 -8.37 -5.76 4.26
C LEU A 136 -8.78 -5.60 5.73
N SER A 137 -10.08 -5.79 6.03
CA SER A 137 -10.64 -5.52 7.35
C SER A 137 -10.32 -6.57 8.40
N ILE A 138 -10.19 -7.83 7.98
CA ILE A 138 -9.93 -8.98 8.86
C ILE A 138 -8.44 -9.20 9.12
N PHE A 139 -7.57 -8.55 8.35
CA PHE A 139 -6.13 -8.64 8.57
C PHE A 139 -5.74 -7.94 9.87
N GLU A 140 -5.06 -8.71 10.73
CA GLU A 140 -4.42 -8.24 11.95
C GLU A 140 -3.05 -8.92 12.08
N TYR A 141 -1.99 -8.14 12.33
CA TYR A 141 -0.71 -8.71 12.72
C TYR A 141 -0.81 -9.25 14.16
N GLY A 142 -0.93 -10.57 14.28
CA GLY A 142 -1.11 -11.26 15.55
C GLY A 142 -0.12 -12.39 15.81
N GLU A 143 0.92 -12.57 14.98
CA GLU A 143 1.82 -13.74 15.06
C GLU A 143 2.47 -13.89 16.44
N LEU A 144 2.88 -12.76 17.03
CA LEU A 144 3.55 -12.69 18.33
C LEU A 144 2.59 -12.56 19.52
N LYS A 145 1.27 -12.57 19.30
CA LYS A 145 0.25 -12.50 20.35
C LYS A 145 -0.21 -13.90 20.76
N GLN A 146 -0.45 -14.11 22.06
CA GLN A 146 -1.04 -15.37 22.56
C GLN A 146 -2.55 -15.44 22.32
N LYS A 147 -3.27 -14.34 22.58
CA LYS A 147 -4.70 -14.21 22.28
C LYS A 147 -4.84 -13.67 20.86
N LYS A 148 -5.55 -14.40 20.00
CA LYS A 148 -5.79 -14.05 18.60
C LYS A 148 -7.30 -14.08 18.34
N LYS A 149 -7.75 -13.20 17.45
CA LYS A 149 -9.09 -13.35 16.86
C LYS A 149 -9.13 -14.62 15.99
N PRO A 150 -10.30 -15.23 15.81
CA PRO A 150 -10.42 -16.36 14.90
C PRO A 150 -10.12 -15.92 13.46
N ASN A 151 -9.51 -16.83 12.71
CA ASN A 151 -9.32 -16.66 11.27
C ASN A 151 -10.70 -16.79 10.61
N LEU A 152 -11.13 -15.70 9.98
CA LEU A 152 -12.41 -15.65 9.27
C LEU A 152 -12.16 -15.95 7.79
N GLU A 153 -12.66 -17.09 7.32
CA GLU A 153 -12.69 -17.42 5.91
C GLU A 153 -13.77 -16.60 5.19
N ILE A 154 -13.38 -15.84 4.17
CA ILE A 154 -14.28 -14.99 3.38
C ILE A 154 -14.56 -15.63 2.02
N GLN A 155 -15.84 -15.72 1.67
CA GLN A 155 -16.28 -16.29 0.40
C GLN A 155 -17.28 -15.35 -0.28
N LEU A 156 -17.31 -15.36 -1.61
CA LEU A 156 -18.35 -14.69 -2.37
C LEU A 156 -19.69 -15.38 -2.12
N HIS A 157 -20.74 -14.60 -1.84
CA HIS A 157 -22.10 -15.12 -1.81
C HIS A 157 -22.65 -15.24 -3.23
N GLY A 158 -22.96 -16.47 -3.65
CA GLY A 158 -23.35 -16.79 -5.02
C GLY A 158 -22.15 -17.03 -5.95
N SER A 159 -22.42 -17.17 -7.25
CA SER A 159 -21.40 -17.45 -8.28
C SER A 159 -21.07 -16.27 -9.19
N ASP A 160 -21.90 -15.22 -9.17
CA ASP A 160 -21.82 -14.12 -10.12
C ASP A 160 -20.72 -13.14 -9.73
N GLY A 161 -19.77 -12.89 -10.64
CA GLY A 161 -18.64 -11.99 -10.39
C GLY A 161 -17.43 -12.65 -9.71
N ILE A 162 -17.29 -13.97 -9.78
CA ILE A 162 -16.18 -14.71 -9.16
C ILE A 162 -14.79 -14.20 -9.58
N ASP A 163 -14.59 -13.85 -10.86
CA ASP A 163 -13.31 -13.33 -11.35
C ASP A 163 -12.99 -11.95 -10.74
N ALA A 164 -14.00 -11.09 -10.59
CA ALA A 164 -13.86 -9.78 -9.95
C ALA A 164 -13.60 -9.91 -8.44
N TRP A 165 -14.27 -10.86 -7.78
CA TRP A 165 -14.01 -11.21 -6.38
C TRP A 165 -12.56 -11.67 -6.19
N GLN A 166 -12.09 -12.65 -6.97
CA GLN A 166 -10.72 -13.16 -6.88
C GLN A 166 -9.69 -12.06 -7.13
N LYS A 167 -9.94 -11.19 -8.11
CA LYS A 167 -9.10 -10.01 -8.34
C LYS A 167 -9.03 -9.11 -7.11
N GLY A 168 -10.15 -8.86 -6.43
CA GLY A 168 -10.19 -8.05 -5.21
C GLY A 168 -9.45 -8.71 -4.03
N ILE A 169 -9.52 -10.05 -3.92
CA ILE A 169 -8.71 -10.82 -2.96
C ILE A 169 -7.21 -10.62 -3.23
N HIS A 170 -6.74 -10.81 -4.47
CA HIS A 170 -5.32 -10.62 -4.81
C HIS A 170 -4.82 -9.19 -4.54
N TYR A 171 -5.65 -8.17 -4.80
CA TYR A 171 -5.32 -6.78 -4.48
C TYR A 171 -5.16 -6.58 -2.97
N ALA A 172 -6.10 -7.09 -2.17
CA ALA A 172 -6.07 -6.97 -0.73
C ALA A 172 -4.94 -7.79 -0.09
N GLU A 173 -4.66 -8.99 -0.59
CA GLU A 173 -3.56 -9.85 -0.13
C GLU A 173 -2.20 -9.20 -0.41
N GLY A 174 -2.02 -8.57 -1.58
CA GLY A 174 -0.85 -7.75 -1.87
C GLY A 174 -0.69 -6.62 -0.85
N GLN A 175 -1.74 -5.85 -0.58
CA GLN A 175 -1.67 -4.78 0.43
C GLN A 175 -1.41 -5.32 1.85
N ASN A 176 -2.01 -6.46 2.20
CA ASN A 176 -1.81 -7.10 3.50
C ASN A 176 -0.40 -7.69 3.65
N LEU A 177 0.25 -8.12 2.58
CA LEU A 177 1.66 -8.48 2.58
C LEU A 177 2.54 -7.27 2.92
N ALA A 178 2.27 -6.11 2.31
CA ALA A 178 2.99 -4.88 2.64
C ALA A 178 2.77 -4.50 4.12
N ARG A 179 1.51 -4.56 4.61
CA ARG A 179 1.19 -4.32 6.03
C ARG A 179 1.90 -5.30 6.95
N TYR A 180 1.96 -6.58 6.60
CA TYR A 180 2.65 -7.60 7.37
C TYR A 180 4.15 -7.28 7.50
N LEU A 181 4.80 -6.94 6.38
CA LEU A 181 6.22 -6.61 6.36
C LEU A 181 6.53 -5.34 7.17
N MET A 182 5.66 -4.32 7.10
CA MET A 182 5.80 -3.05 7.81
C MET A 182 5.45 -3.10 9.30
N GLU A 183 4.48 -3.93 9.69
CA GLU A 183 4.02 -4.03 11.09
C GLU A 183 4.92 -4.94 11.91
N SER A 184 5.52 -5.95 11.26
CA SER A 184 6.42 -6.89 11.91
C SER A 184 7.64 -6.17 12.50
N PRO A 185 8.11 -6.56 13.69
CA PRO A 185 9.24 -5.91 14.34
C PRO A 185 10.54 -6.17 13.58
N ALA A 186 11.43 -5.17 13.57
CA ALA A 186 12.64 -5.17 12.74
C ALA A 186 13.63 -6.30 13.07
N ASN A 187 13.70 -6.74 14.33
CA ASN A 187 14.52 -7.88 14.73
C ASN A 187 14.00 -9.23 14.18
N TYR A 188 12.75 -9.26 13.69
CA TYR A 188 12.21 -10.40 12.94
C TYR A 188 12.29 -10.15 11.42
N ILE A 189 12.00 -8.94 10.95
CA ILE A 189 12.13 -8.57 9.52
C ILE A 189 13.44 -7.85 9.28
N THR A 190 14.53 -8.62 9.33
CA THR A 190 15.85 -8.14 8.91
C THR A 190 15.94 -8.06 7.38
N PRO A 191 16.97 -7.42 6.79
CA PRO A 191 17.16 -7.33 5.34
C PRO A 191 17.09 -8.71 4.65
N THR A 192 17.75 -9.71 5.24
CA THR A 192 17.75 -11.08 4.73
C THR A 192 16.36 -11.70 4.85
N LYS A 193 15.67 -11.51 5.98
CA LYS A 193 14.34 -12.11 6.19
C LYS A 193 13.30 -11.50 5.27
N PHE A 194 13.32 -10.17 5.06
CA PHE A 194 12.48 -9.48 4.07
C PHE A 194 12.66 -10.13 2.69
N ALA A 195 13.91 -10.26 2.24
CA ALA A 195 14.22 -10.84 0.93
C ALA A 195 13.75 -12.29 0.80
N THR A 196 13.92 -13.12 1.84
CA THR A 196 13.43 -14.50 1.86
C THR A 196 11.91 -14.57 1.82
N ILE A 197 11.17 -13.68 2.51
CA ILE A 197 9.69 -13.67 2.45
C ILE A 197 9.20 -13.37 1.03
N ILE A 198 9.81 -12.40 0.35
CA ILE A 198 9.45 -12.06 -1.04
C ILE A 198 9.78 -13.23 -1.97
N GLU A 199 10.96 -13.84 -1.82
CA GLU A 199 11.34 -15.05 -2.55
C GLU A 199 10.30 -16.17 -2.35
N ASP A 200 9.92 -16.44 -1.10
CA ASP A 200 8.93 -17.46 -0.74
C ASP A 200 7.56 -17.21 -1.40
N LYS A 201 7.11 -15.95 -1.42
CA LYS A 201 5.85 -15.56 -2.08
C LYS A 201 5.89 -15.73 -3.60
N LEU A 202 7.06 -15.61 -4.22
CA LEU A 202 7.24 -15.76 -5.66
C LEU A 202 7.56 -17.19 -6.10
N LYS A 203 7.85 -18.12 -5.18
CA LYS A 203 8.22 -19.52 -5.50
C LYS A 203 7.23 -20.22 -6.44
N SER A 204 5.94 -20.05 -6.21
CA SER A 204 4.87 -20.63 -7.03
C SER A 204 4.83 -20.09 -8.46
N PHE A 205 5.51 -18.97 -8.73
CA PHE A 205 5.60 -18.29 -10.02
C PHE A 205 7.01 -18.37 -10.63
N SER A 206 7.87 -19.25 -10.11
CA SER A 206 9.27 -19.44 -10.50
C SER A 206 9.52 -19.67 -12.00
N SER A 207 8.52 -20.11 -12.77
CA SER A 207 8.63 -20.18 -14.24
C SER A 207 8.82 -18.80 -14.89
N ASN A 208 8.30 -17.75 -14.25
CA ASN A 208 8.27 -16.39 -14.77
C ASN A 208 8.99 -15.41 -13.84
N THR A 209 9.49 -15.86 -12.68
CA THR A 209 10.15 -14.99 -11.69
C THR A 209 11.57 -15.44 -11.38
N THR A 210 12.52 -14.51 -11.37
CA THR A 210 13.89 -14.74 -10.88
C THR A 210 14.15 -13.81 -9.71
N VAL A 211 14.69 -14.36 -8.61
CA VAL A 211 15.01 -13.59 -7.40
C VAL A 211 16.51 -13.66 -7.13
N HIS A 212 17.13 -12.50 -6.97
CA HIS A 212 18.53 -12.35 -6.61
C HIS A 212 18.64 -11.62 -5.27
N LYS A 213 19.18 -12.32 -4.28
CA LYS A 213 19.54 -11.75 -2.97
C LYS A 213 21.03 -11.43 -3.00
N ARG A 214 21.37 -10.21 -3.43
CA ARG A 214 22.76 -9.80 -3.59
C ARG A 214 23.34 -9.44 -2.23
N ASP A 215 24.48 -10.04 -1.90
CA ASP A 215 25.14 -9.84 -0.61
C ASP A 215 26.05 -8.60 -0.60
N LYS A 216 26.71 -8.40 0.55
CA LYS A 216 27.67 -7.32 0.75
C LYS A 216 28.79 -7.30 -0.29
N SER A 217 29.35 -8.44 -0.68
CA SER A 217 30.43 -8.50 -1.68
C SER A 217 29.95 -7.91 -3.00
N TRP A 218 28.77 -8.35 -3.47
CA TRP A 218 28.19 -7.83 -4.70
C TRP A 218 27.94 -6.32 -4.62
N ILE A 219 27.40 -5.83 -3.49
CA ILE A 219 27.15 -4.39 -3.28
C ILE A 219 28.45 -3.58 -3.42
N GLN A 220 29.55 -4.09 -2.86
CA GLN A 220 30.85 -3.44 -2.93
C GLN A 220 31.46 -3.52 -4.35
N GLU A 221 31.33 -4.66 -5.03
CA GLU A 221 31.78 -4.84 -6.42
C GLU A 221 31.06 -3.93 -7.40
N GLN A 222 29.76 -3.68 -7.19
CA GLN A 222 28.99 -2.72 -7.99
C GLN A 222 29.38 -1.26 -7.71
N GLY A 223 30.22 -0.98 -6.71
CA GLY A 223 30.62 0.37 -6.37
C GLY A 223 29.50 1.20 -5.73
N MET A 224 28.52 0.56 -5.07
CA MET A 224 27.41 1.21 -4.37
C MET A 224 27.86 1.82 -3.03
N GLY A 225 28.77 2.79 -3.10
CA GLY A 225 29.41 3.39 -1.94
C GLY A 225 28.46 4.23 -1.09
N SER A 226 27.38 4.78 -1.67
CA SER A 226 26.38 5.55 -0.93
C SER A 226 25.51 4.61 -0.09
N PHE A 227 25.01 3.52 -0.66
CA PHE A 227 24.27 2.47 0.06
C PHE A 227 25.12 1.81 1.14
N TRP A 228 26.34 1.38 0.80
CA TRP A 228 27.25 0.75 1.77
C TRP A 228 27.55 1.65 2.97
N SER A 229 27.63 2.97 2.75
CA SER A 229 27.89 3.92 3.83
C SER A 229 26.82 3.90 4.92
N VAL A 230 25.55 3.65 4.56
CA VAL A 230 24.46 3.54 5.53
C VAL A 230 24.56 2.20 6.26
N ALA A 231 24.65 1.11 5.50
CA ALA A 231 24.61 -0.25 6.03
C ALA A 231 25.74 -0.59 7.02
N LYS A 232 26.95 -0.05 6.82
CA LYS A 232 28.13 -0.35 7.66
C LYS A 232 27.97 0.01 9.16
N GLY A 233 26.96 0.83 9.49
CA GLY A 233 26.63 1.24 10.85
C GLY A 233 26.05 0.11 11.69
N SER A 234 25.33 -0.83 11.08
CA SER A 234 24.77 -2.01 11.76
C SER A 234 25.72 -3.22 11.68
N ASP A 235 25.48 -4.20 12.55
CA ASP A 235 26.03 -5.56 12.44
C ASP A 235 25.14 -6.48 11.59
N GLU A 236 23.88 -6.09 11.32
CA GLU A 236 22.97 -6.83 10.45
C GLU A 236 23.44 -6.72 8.98
N PRO A 237 23.64 -7.84 8.26
CA PRO A 237 24.14 -7.81 6.89
C PRO A 237 23.16 -7.12 5.92
N PRO A 238 23.64 -6.22 5.04
CA PRO A 238 22.80 -5.64 3.99
C PRO A 238 22.55 -6.66 2.87
N VAL A 239 21.40 -6.49 2.21
CA VAL A 239 21.02 -7.24 1.01
C VAL A 239 20.53 -6.25 -0.04
N PHE A 240 20.98 -6.39 -1.28
CA PHE A 240 20.32 -5.73 -2.40
C PHE A 240 19.40 -6.75 -3.08
N LEU A 241 18.09 -6.57 -2.90
CA LEU A 241 17.08 -7.47 -3.47
C LEU A 241 16.74 -7.03 -4.89
N GLU A 242 16.88 -7.95 -5.82
CA GLU A 242 16.56 -7.77 -7.23
C GLU A 242 15.62 -8.90 -7.68
N VAL A 243 14.42 -8.54 -8.14
CA VAL A 243 13.41 -9.50 -8.63
C VAL A 243 13.06 -9.16 -10.06
N HIS A 244 13.05 -10.18 -10.92
CA HIS A 244 12.58 -10.08 -12.29
C HIS A 244 11.27 -10.85 -12.41
N TYR A 245 10.24 -10.22 -12.95
CA TYR A 245 8.99 -10.85 -13.36
C TYR A 245 8.84 -10.71 -14.88
N GLN A 246 8.80 -11.84 -15.58
CA GLN A 246 8.69 -11.95 -17.03
C GLN A 246 7.28 -12.40 -17.40
N GLY A 247 6.34 -11.46 -17.37
CA GLY A 247 4.95 -11.70 -17.76
C GLY A 247 4.67 -11.47 -19.25
N SER A 248 5.50 -10.67 -19.94
CA SER A 248 5.31 -10.39 -21.36
C SER A 248 5.59 -11.62 -22.22
N SER A 249 4.83 -11.77 -23.30
CA SER A 249 5.13 -12.75 -24.34
C SER A 249 6.46 -12.47 -25.07
N ASN A 250 6.99 -11.24 -24.98
CA ASN A 250 8.29 -10.87 -25.50
C ASN A 250 9.29 -10.63 -24.35
N PRO A 251 10.24 -11.56 -24.10
CA PRO A 251 11.25 -11.41 -23.05
C PRO A 251 12.16 -10.18 -23.21
N LYS A 252 12.25 -9.59 -24.42
CA LYS A 252 13.04 -8.40 -24.71
C LYS A 252 12.25 -7.09 -24.56
N GLU A 253 10.97 -7.16 -24.23
CA GLU A 253 10.19 -5.94 -23.98
C GLU A 253 10.77 -5.18 -22.78
N ALA A 254 11.00 -3.88 -22.97
CA ALA A 254 11.56 -3.00 -21.95
C ALA A 254 10.70 -3.04 -20.67
N PRO A 255 11.30 -3.35 -19.51
CA PRO A 255 10.56 -3.54 -18.27
C PRO A 255 10.11 -2.21 -17.66
N LEU A 256 9.12 -2.27 -16.76
CA LEU A 256 8.95 -1.24 -15.74
C LEU A 256 9.85 -1.61 -14.55
N VAL A 257 10.63 -0.65 -14.04
CA VAL A 257 11.48 -0.88 -12.87
C VAL A 257 10.89 -0.16 -11.66
N PHE A 258 10.62 -0.92 -10.59
CA PHE A 258 10.21 -0.38 -9.30
C PHE A 258 11.38 -0.40 -8.32
N VAL A 259 11.59 0.71 -7.60
CA VAL A 259 12.67 0.87 -6.62
C VAL A 259 12.09 1.21 -5.26
N GLY A 260 12.37 0.41 -4.22
CA GLY A 260 11.83 0.65 -2.88
C GLY A 260 12.92 0.99 -1.87
N LYS A 261 12.74 2.06 -1.08
CA LYS A 261 13.56 2.28 0.13
C LYS A 261 13.35 1.11 1.10
N GLY A 262 14.44 0.49 1.53
CA GLY A 262 14.44 -0.76 2.30
C GLY A 262 15.12 -0.66 3.67
N ILE A 263 14.91 0.43 4.43
CA ILE A 263 15.52 0.54 5.76
C ILE A 263 14.67 -0.25 6.76
N THR A 264 15.15 -1.41 7.18
CA THR A 264 14.41 -2.33 8.07
C THR A 264 14.26 -1.79 9.51
N PHE A 265 15.19 -0.93 9.93
CA PHE A 265 15.03 -0.09 11.11
C PHE A 265 15.85 1.18 10.98
N ASP A 266 15.24 2.32 11.29
CA ASP A 266 15.89 3.63 11.24
C ASP A 266 15.96 4.30 12.60
N SER A 267 17.14 4.29 13.21
CA SER A 267 17.41 5.06 14.43
C SER A 267 17.87 6.49 14.15
N GLY A 268 18.13 6.82 12.88
CA GLY A 268 18.81 8.03 12.41
C GLY A 268 20.34 7.95 12.41
N GLY A 269 20.93 6.88 12.93
CA GLY A 269 22.38 6.74 13.02
C GLY A 269 22.97 7.69 14.07
N ILE A 270 24.09 8.36 13.75
CA ILE A 270 24.72 9.35 14.66
C ILE A 270 23.83 10.58 14.87
N SER A 271 23.05 10.97 13.85
CA SER A 271 22.00 11.98 13.92
C SER A 271 20.73 11.36 14.52
N ILE A 272 20.85 10.87 15.75
CA ILE A 272 19.89 9.96 16.37
C ILE A 272 18.49 10.59 16.52
N LYS A 273 17.44 9.82 16.19
CA LYS A 273 16.06 10.22 16.41
C LYS A 273 15.71 10.29 17.90
N PRO A 274 14.73 11.11 18.30
CA PRO A 274 14.14 11.06 19.63
C PRO A 274 13.53 9.68 19.93
N SER A 275 13.53 9.25 21.19
CA SER A 275 12.98 7.95 21.59
C SER A 275 11.47 7.81 21.35
N ALA A 276 10.72 8.93 21.37
CA ALA A 276 9.28 8.92 21.21
C ALA A 276 8.88 8.39 19.82
N ASN A 277 8.05 7.33 19.79
CA ASN A 277 7.56 6.67 18.57
C ASN A 277 8.65 6.12 17.64
N MET A 278 9.89 5.96 18.11
CA MET A 278 10.98 5.38 17.31
C MET A 278 10.67 3.93 16.91
N ASP A 279 9.82 3.22 17.64
CA ASP A 279 9.37 1.88 17.31
C ASP A 279 8.69 1.81 15.93
N ALA A 280 8.03 2.89 15.49
CA ALA A 280 7.38 2.97 14.17
C ALA A 280 8.39 2.92 13.01
N MET A 281 9.68 3.17 13.26
CA MET A 281 10.75 3.10 12.27
C MET A 281 11.06 1.68 11.80
N ARG A 282 10.43 0.65 12.39
CA ARG A 282 10.36 -0.70 11.79
C ARG A 282 9.70 -0.71 10.42
N ALA A 283 8.85 0.28 10.13
CA ALA A 283 8.15 0.43 8.86
C ALA A 283 8.91 1.30 7.84
N ASP A 284 10.16 1.68 8.10
CA ASP A 284 10.96 2.54 7.19
C ASP A 284 11.45 1.82 5.91
N MET A 285 11.03 0.56 5.79
CA MET A 285 11.12 -0.30 4.61
C MET A 285 9.80 -0.33 3.82
N GLY A 286 8.84 0.54 4.13
CA GLY A 286 7.51 0.57 3.48
C GLY A 286 7.56 0.79 1.97
N GLY A 287 8.58 1.51 1.48
CA GLY A 287 8.87 1.65 0.05
C GLY A 287 9.14 0.31 -0.62
N ALA A 288 10.05 -0.50 -0.06
CA ALA A 288 10.30 -1.86 -0.50
C ALA A 288 9.08 -2.77 -0.29
N ALA A 289 8.39 -2.68 0.85
CA ALA A 289 7.22 -3.50 1.15
C ALA A 289 6.13 -3.37 0.07
N THR A 290 5.82 -2.12 -0.30
CA THR A 290 4.76 -1.82 -1.26
C THR A 290 5.11 -2.25 -2.68
N ILE A 291 6.31 -1.93 -3.18
CA ILE A 291 6.68 -2.29 -4.56
C ILE A 291 6.82 -3.80 -4.76
N PHE A 292 7.40 -4.53 -3.79
CA PHE A 292 7.49 -5.98 -3.92
C PHE A 292 6.14 -6.68 -3.74
N SER A 293 5.27 -6.16 -2.88
CA SER A 293 3.90 -6.70 -2.78
C SER A 293 3.09 -6.46 -4.06
N ALA A 294 3.29 -5.33 -4.74
CA ALA A 294 2.71 -5.08 -6.05
C ALA A 294 3.24 -6.05 -7.13
N ILE A 295 4.53 -6.39 -7.10
CA ILE A 295 5.11 -7.40 -8.01
C ILE A 295 4.54 -8.79 -7.73
N VAL A 296 4.39 -9.18 -6.46
CA VAL A 296 3.73 -10.45 -6.08
C VAL A 296 2.30 -10.49 -6.61
N ALA A 297 1.51 -9.43 -6.38
CA ALA A 297 0.14 -9.35 -6.90
C ALA A 297 0.09 -9.36 -8.44
N ALA A 298 1.04 -8.70 -9.11
CA ALA A 298 1.15 -8.75 -10.58
C ALA A 298 1.44 -10.16 -11.11
N ALA A 299 2.27 -10.93 -10.40
CA ALA A 299 2.56 -12.32 -10.74
C ALA A 299 1.34 -13.23 -10.51
N GLU A 300 0.62 -13.05 -9.40
CA GLU A 300 -0.63 -13.76 -9.11
C GLU A 300 -1.71 -13.51 -10.18
N LEU A 301 -1.84 -12.25 -10.61
CA LEU A 301 -2.74 -11.83 -11.68
C LEU A 301 -2.23 -12.17 -13.09
N LYS A 302 -1.02 -12.71 -13.21
CA LYS A 302 -0.38 -13.09 -14.47
C LYS A 302 -0.39 -11.94 -15.50
N LEU A 303 -0.06 -10.73 -15.05
CA LEU A 303 -0.09 -9.55 -15.91
C LEU A 303 0.90 -9.70 -17.09
N PRO A 304 0.51 -9.37 -18.33
CA PRO A 304 1.34 -9.61 -19.51
C PRO A 304 2.41 -8.52 -19.72
N ILE A 305 3.22 -8.24 -18.68
CA ILE A 305 4.24 -7.19 -18.67
C ILE A 305 5.53 -7.68 -18.00
N ASN A 306 6.66 -7.07 -18.36
CA ASN A 306 7.92 -7.29 -17.67
C ASN A 306 8.09 -6.26 -16.54
N LEU A 307 8.35 -6.74 -15.31
CA LEU A 307 8.62 -5.92 -14.14
C LEU A 307 9.96 -6.28 -13.53
N ILE A 308 10.68 -5.28 -13.03
CA ILE A 308 11.88 -5.48 -12.21
C ILE A 308 11.69 -4.74 -10.89
N GLY A 309 11.87 -5.42 -9.76
CA GLY A 309 11.85 -4.83 -8.43
C GLY A 309 13.24 -4.75 -7.85
N LEU A 310 13.62 -3.59 -7.31
CA LEU A 310 14.92 -3.34 -6.68
C LEU A 310 14.70 -2.77 -5.28
N ALA A 311 15.37 -3.31 -4.26
CA ALA A 311 15.51 -2.62 -2.97
C ALA A 311 16.89 -2.80 -2.35
N PRO A 312 17.58 -1.69 -2.01
CA PRO A 312 18.68 -1.71 -1.07
C PRO A 312 18.12 -1.88 0.35
N LEU A 313 18.35 -3.05 0.95
CA LEU A 313 17.87 -3.40 2.29
C LEU A 313 19.02 -3.34 3.31
N CYS A 314 18.86 -2.56 4.37
CA CYS A 314 19.80 -2.47 5.49
C CYS A 314 19.13 -1.88 6.75
N GLU A 315 19.89 -1.67 7.81
CA GLU A 315 19.50 -0.86 8.96
C GLU A 315 20.33 0.43 9.01
N ASN A 316 19.79 1.48 9.64
CA ASN A 316 20.52 2.71 9.97
C ASN A 316 20.70 2.83 11.48
N LEU A 317 21.86 2.39 11.99
CA LEU A 317 22.19 2.33 13.41
C LEU A 317 23.46 3.11 13.78
N PRO A 318 23.52 3.73 14.99
CA PRO A 318 24.75 4.29 15.51
C PRO A 318 25.71 3.17 15.94
N SER A 319 26.97 3.30 15.55
CA SER A 319 28.07 2.46 16.03
C SER A 319 29.39 3.17 15.81
N GLY A 320 30.50 2.57 16.28
CA GLY A 320 31.84 3.07 16.00
C GLY A 320 32.23 3.07 14.50
N ARG A 321 31.42 2.45 13.63
CA ARG A 321 31.64 2.37 12.18
C ARG A 321 30.62 3.17 11.35
N ALA A 322 29.62 3.76 12.02
CA ALA A 322 28.53 4.47 11.35
C ALA A 322 29.00 5.70 10.57
N ASN A 323 28.14 6.18 9.66
CA ASN A 323 28.34 7.47 9.03
C ASN A 323 28.40 8.58 10.09
N LYS A 324 29.26 9.56 9.86
CA LYS A 324 29.38 10.76 10.69
C LYS A 324 28.87 11.96 9.88
N PRO A 325 28.14 12.91 10.50
CA PRO A 325 27.89 14.19 9.88
C PRO A 325 29.18 14.82 9.34
N GLY A 326 29.17 15.22 8.06
CA GLY A 326 30.33 15.73 7.33
C GLY A 326 31.14 14.69 6.54
N ASP A 327 30.86 13.38 6.70
CA ASP A 327 31.48 12.37 5.83
C ASP A 327 31.09 12.61 4.36
N VAL A 328 32.03 12.37 3.44
CA VAL A 328 31.78 12.42 2.00
C VAL A 328 31.88 11.02 1.43
N VAL A 329 30.83 10.56 0.75
CA VAL A 329 30.75 9.25 0.13
C VAL A 329 30.65 9.36 -1.38
N ARG A 330 31.05 8.31 -2.11
CA ARG A 330 30.95 8.26 -3.57
C ARG A 330 29.84 7.30 -3.96
N ALA A 331 28.85 7.79 -4.69
CA ALA A 331 27.78 6.98 -5.27
C ALA A 331 28.27 6.18 -6.49
N MET A 332 27.48 5.20 -6.91
CA MET A 332 27.76 4.29 -8.02
C MET A 332 28.02 5.05 -9.34
N ASN A 333 27.32 6.15 -9.58
CA ASN A 333 27.51 7.01 -10.74
C ASN A 333 28.75 7.92 -10.68
N GLY A 334 29.54 7.80 -9.60
CA GLY A 334 30.76 8.55 -9.37
C GLY A 334 30.59 9.95 -8.78
N LYS A 335 29.36 10.43 -8.56
CA LYS A 335 29.11 11.67 -7.80
C LYS A 335 29.49 11.48 -6.33
N THR A 336 29.97 12.54 -5.71
CA THR A 336 30.22 12.58 -4.27
C THR A 336 29.04 13.22 -3.55
N ILE A 337 28.74 12.73 -2.34
CA ILE A 337 27.64 13.20 -1.50
C ILE A 337 28.21 13.50 -0.12
N GLN A 338 28.03 14.74 0.34
CA GLN A 338 28.29 15.10 1.73
C GLN A 338 27.09 14.69 2.59
N ILE A 339 27.36 13.95 3.65
CA ILE A 339 26.35 13.46 4.58
C ILE A 339 26.28 14.44 5.74
N ASP A 340 25.48 15.49 5.61
CA ASP A 340 25.29 16.45 6.70
C ASP A 340 24.38 15.91 7.82
N ASN A 341 23.45 15.03 7.47
CA ASN A 341 22.54 14.38 8.41
C ASN A 341 22.43 12.90 8.06
N THR A 342 22.74 12.03 9.03
CA THR A 342 22.71 10.57 8.85
C THR A 342 21.30 9.98 8.92
N ASP A 343 20.32 10.77 9.35
CA ASP A 343 18.87 10.49 9.32
C ASP A 343 18.24 10.86 7.96
N ALA A 344 19.07 11.25 7.00
CA ALA A 344 18.70 11.40 5.59
C ALA A 344 19.26 10.25 4.75
N GLU A 345 19.26 9.04 5.30
CA GLU A 345 19.83 7.81 4.73
C GLU A 345 19.05 7.30 3.52
N GLY A 346 17.72 7.48 3.49
CA GLY A 346 16.86 6.94 2.45
C GLY A 346 17.26 7.39 1.05
N ARG A 347 17.62 8.68 0.89
CA ARG A 347 18.10 9.20 -0.40
C ARG A 347 19.50 8.70 -0.76
N LEU A 348 20.32 8.33 0.23
CA LEU A 348 21.65 7.77 0.00
C LEU A 348 21.55 6.35 -0.58
N VAL A 349 20.69 5.51 0.00
CA VAL A 349 20.50 4.14 -0.49
C VAL A 349 19.80 4.13 -1.85
N LEU A 350 18.83 5.03 -2.06
CA LEU A 350 18.13 5.17 -3.34
C LEU A 350 19.02 5.71 -4.47
N ALA A 351 20.01 6.56 -4.18
CA ALA A 351 20.90 7.11 -5.21
C ALA A 351 21.61 6.00 -6.01
N ASP A 352 22.10 4.97 -5.32
CA ASP A 352 22.76 3.82 -5.97
C ASP A 352 21.75 2.91 -6.65
N ALA A 353 20.60 2.62 -6.02
CA ALA A 353 19.56 1.77 -6.59
C ALA A 353 18.93 2.36 -7.86
N LEU A 354 18.65 3.67 -7.87
CA LEU A 354 18.15 4.38 -9.04
C LEU A 354 19.19 4.41 -10.17
N HIS A 355 20.47 4.57 -9.86
CA HIS A 355 21.50 4.46 -10.89
C HIS A 355 21.57 3.05 -11.46
N TYR A 356 21.53 2.02 -10.60
CA TYR A 356 21.50 0.62 -11.02
C TYR A 356 20.31 0.32 -11.94
N ALA A 357 19.12 0.85 -11.63
CA ALA A 357 17.91 0.69 -12.43
C ALA A 357 18.06 1.05 -13.92
N HIS A 358 18.93 2.00 -14.27
CA HIS A 358 19.13 2.44 -15.65
C HIS A 358 19.80 1.36 -16.53
N HIS A 359 20.53 0.40 -15.94
CA HIS A 359 21.17 -0.68 -16.69
C HIS A 359 20.18 -1.59 -17.43
N PHE A 360 18.92 -1.61 -16.98
CA PHE A 360 17.86 -2.43 -17.57
C PHE A 360 17.16 -1.78 -18.77
N ASN A 361 17.56 -0.55 -19.16
CA ASN A 361 16.89 0.25 -20.20
C ASN A 361 15.35 0.26 -20.04
N PRO A 362 14.83 0.67 -18.88
CA PRO A 362 13.41 0.53 -18.57
C PRO A 362 12.53 1.49 -19.37
N ARG A 363 11.26 1.11 -19.54
CA ARG A 363 10.22 2.00 -20.07
C ARG A 363 9.92 3.14 -19.09
N ALA A 364 9.91 2.83 -17.79
CA ALA A 364 9.76 3.81 -16.71
C ALA A 364 10.39 3.27 -15.42
N ILE A 365 10.82 4.20 -14.56
CA ILE A 365 11.28 3.92 -13.20
C ILE A 365 10.29 4.56 -12.24
N LEU A 366 9.80 3.81 -11.27
CA LEU A 366 8.96 4.29 -10.18
C LEU A 366 9.64 3.94 -8.85
N ASP A 367 9.93 4.94 -8.02
CA ASP A 367 10.40 4.70 -6.66
C ASP A 367 9.35 5.02 -5.60
N ALA A 368 9.40 4.27 -4.50
CA ALA A 368 8.55 4.48 -3.33
C ALA A 368 9.41 4.50 -2.06
N ALA A 369 9.15 5.46 -1.17
CA ALA A 369 9.93 5.63 0.05
C ALA A 369 9.18 6.36 1.16
N THR A 370 9.39 5.92 2.40
CA THR A 370 9.12 6.66 3.64
C THR A 370 10.24 7.69 3.86
N LEU A 371 10.35 8.68 2.97
CA LEU A 371 11.60 9.41 2.76
C LEU A 371 11.85 10.59 3.71
N THR A 372 10.79 11.26 4.18
CA THR A 372 10.93 12.48 4.99
C THR A 372 9.96 12.49 6.14
N GLY A 373 10.49 12.53 7.36
CA GLY A 373 9.72 12.78 8.58
C GLY A 373 9.36 14.26 8.76
N SER A 374 8.85 14.93 7.72
CA SER A 374 8.25 16.27 7.87
C SER A 374 6.72 16.17 7.93
N PRO A 375 6.15 15.70 9.06
CA PRO A 375 4.70 15.71 9.27
C PRO A 375 4.15 17.13 9.54
N PHE A 376 5.02 18.14 9.72
CA PHE A 376 4.59 19.47 10.14
C PHE A 376 4.10 20.40 9.01
N LEU A 377 4.38 20.10 7.74
CA LEU A 377 3.90 20.94 6.63
C LEU A 377 2.60 20.45 6.00
N PHE A 378 2.26 19.17 6.17
CA PHE A 378 1.03 18.59 5.62
C PHE A 378 0.44 17.63 6.64
N ASN A 379 -0.52 18.12 7.42
CA ASN A 379 -1.28 17.36 8.40
C ASN A 379 -2.32 16.46 7.67
N ILE A 380 -1.83 15.56 6.81
CA ILE A 380 -2.66 14.77 5.89
C ILE A 380 -2.17 13.32 5.92
N LEU A 381 -2.79 12.52 6.79
CA LEU A 381 -2.60 11.06 6.90
C LEU A 381 -3.05 10.27 5.66
N CYS A 382 -3.61 10.93 4.64
CA CYS A 382 -4.31 10.27 3.54
C CYS A 382 -3.62 10.36 2.17
N TRP A 383 -2.52 11.12 2.01
CA TRP A 383 -2.02 11.48 0.67
C TRP A 383 -0.58 10.98 0.44
N PHE A 384 -0.37 10.29 -0.68
CA PHE A 384 0.95 9.99 -1.24
C PHE A 384 1.38 11.14 -2.15
N PHE A 385 2.63 11.57 -2.03
CA PHE A 385 3.16 12.62 -2.90
C PHE A 385 3.88 12.01 -4.09
N LEU A 386 3.40 12.31 -5.30
CA LEU A 386 4.05 11.88 -6.53
C LEU A 386 4.86 13.03 -7.11
N PHE A 387 6.13 12.76 -7.35
CA PHE A 387 7.04 13.63 -8.06
C PHE A 387 7.37 12.98 -9.40
N ALA A 388 6.98 13.62 -10.50
CA ALA A 388 7.29 13.15 -11.84
C ALA A 388 7.80 14.32 -12.70
N PRO A 389 8.91 14.14 -13.44
CA PRO A 389 9.32 15.10 -14.46
C PRO A 389 8.43 15.02 -15.72
N ASP A 390 7.69 13.92 -15.89
CA ASP A 390 6.80 13.67 -17.04
C ASP A 390 5.32 13.75 -16.64
N PHE A 391 4.58 14.59 -17.35
CA PHE A 391 3.15 14.83 -17.15
C PHE A 391 2.27 13.63 -17.52
N VAL A 392 2.74 12.75 -18.43
CA VAL A 392 2.00 11.54 -18.85
C VAL A 392 1.99 10.51 -17.73
N ILE A 393 3.13 10.30 -17.06
CA ILE A 393 3.23 9.42 -15.89
C ILE A 393 2.33 9.95 -14.78
N LEU A 394 2.36 11.27 -14.53
CA LEU A 394 1.52 11.91 -13.53
C LEU A 394 0.02 11.66 -13.77
N LYS A 395 -0.43 11.82 -15.03
CA LYS A 395 -1.83 11.62 -15.43
C LYS A 395 -2.26 10.16 -15.34
N PHE A 396 -1.39 9.23 -15.77
CA PHE A 396 -1.66 7.79 -15.70
C PHE A 396 -1.77 7.31 -14.26
N THR A 397 -0.84 7.73 -13.40
CA THR A 397 -0.88 7.41 -11.98
C THR A 397 -2.15 7.97 -11.32
N PHE A 398 -2.51 9.23 -11.60
CA PHE A 398 -3.73 9.84 -11.08
C PHE A 398 -5.01 9.08 -11.50
N GLN A 399 -5.08 8.65 -12.77
CA GLN A 399 -6.21 7.88 -13.28
C GLN A 399 -6.34 6.51 -12.60
N ILE A 400 -5.22 5.81 -12.34
CA ILE A 400 -5.22 4.56 -11.59
C ILE A 400 -5.78 4.77 -10.19
N PHE A 401 -5.36 5.81 -9.47
CA PHE A 401 -5.84 6.06 -8.11
C PHE A 401 -7.34 6.34 -8.06
N SER A 402 -7.88 7.10 -9.04
CA SER A 402 -9.34 7.35 -9.13
C SER A 402 -10.18 6.08 -9.33
N HIS A 403 -9.60 5.03 -9.94
CA HIS A 403 -10.30 3.79 -10.32
C HIS A 403 -10.03 2.61 -9.38
N CYS A 404 -8.80 2.46 -8.87
CA CYS A 404 -8.32 1.24 -8.24
C CYS A 404 -8.17 1.30 -6.72
N SER A 405 -8.02 2.47 -6.08
CA SER A 405 -7.60 2.46 -4.67
C SER A 405 -7.94 3.73 -3.89
N ARG A 406 -8.26 3.53 -2.61
CA ARG A 406 -8.44 4.55 -1.56
C ARG A 406 -7.26 5.52 -1.39
N SER A 407 -6.08 5.16 -1.88
CA SER A 407 -4.86 5.94 -1.76
C SER A 407 -4.94 7.18 -2.65
N ILE A 408 -5.01 8.37 -2.07
CA ILE A 408 -5.00 9.61 -2.85
C ILE A 408 -3.55 9.95 -3.18
N VAL A 409 -3.24 10.17 -4.45
CA VAL A 409 -1.96 10.76 -4.85
C VAL A 409 -2.14 12.24 -5.13
N CYS A 410 -1.38 13.06 -4.42
CA CYS A 410 -1.25 14.47 -4.69
C CYS A 410 0.02 14.69 -5.53
N PRO A 411 -0.10 15.21 -6.77
CA PRO A 411 1.07 15.56 -7.54
C PRO A 411 1.78 16.75 -6.88
N MET A 412 3.06 16.59 -6.56
CA MET A 412 3.91 17.72 -6.21
C MET A 412 4.82 18.06 -7.38
N PHE A 413 4.87 19.36 -7.69
CA PHE A 413 5.81 19.86 -8.68
C PHE A 413 7.22 19.77 -8.09
N LEU A 414 8.20 19.39 -8.92
CA LEU A 414 9.63 19.53 -8.65
C LEU A 414 10.07 20.89 -9.21
N PRO A 415 9.94 22.00 -8.46
CA PRO A 415 10.43 23.28 -8.95
C PRO A 415 11.96 23.25 -9.03
N HIS A 416 12.51 23.81 -10.10
CA HIS A 416 13.97 23.97 -10.26
C HIS A 416 14.61 24.69 -9.05
N THR A 417 13.87 25.54 -8.35
CA THR A 417 14.32 26.24 -7.14
C THR A 417 14.66 25.34 -5.95
N ILE A 418 14.17 24.09 -5.86
CA ILE A 418 14.61 23.14 -4.82
C ILE A 418 15.99 22.53 -5.17
N ILE A 419 16.36 22.50 -6.45
CA ILE A 419 17.66 22.01 -6.92
C ILE A 419 18.76 23.07 -6.69
N VAL A 420 18.43 24.35 -6.85
CA VAL A 420 19.34 25.49 -6.77
C VAL A 420 20.16 25.60 -5.46
N PRO A 421 19.62 25.39 -4.24
CA PRO A 421 20.45 25.43 -3.03
C PRO A 421 21.54 24.34 -2.99
N PHE A 422 21.38 23.22 -3.71
CA PHE A 422 22.41 22.19 -3.83
C PHE A 422 23.51 22.53 -4.84
N THR A 423 23.20 23.34 -5.86
CA THR A 423 24.18 23.80 -6.85
C THR A 423 24.98 25.02 -6.35
N ILE A 424 24.36 25.93 -5.61
CA ILE A 424 24.98 27.19 -5.16
C ILE A 424 26.14 26.95 -4.18
N SER A 425 26.11 25.87 -3.37
CA SER A 425 27.21 25.57 -2.43
C SER A 425 28.55 25.32 -3.16
N SER A 426 28.52 24.75 -4.38
CA SER A 426 29.74 24.59 -5.21
C SER A 426 30.22 25.88 -5.88
N ALA A 427 29.33 26.86 -6.08
CA ALA A 427 29.64 28.10 -6.80
C ALA A 427 30.16 29.22 -5.89
N LEU A 428 29.88 29.17 -4.59
CA LEU A 428 30.28 30.23 -3.64
C LEU A 428 31.73 30.12 -3.14
N SER A 429 32.49 29.09 -3.52
CA SER A 429 33.93 29.00 -3.20
C SER A 429 34.85 29.68 -4.23
N ASN A 430 34.32 30.09 -5.38
CA ASN A 430 35.09 30.77 -6.42
C ASN A 430 34.28 31.91 -7.05
N SER A 431 34.81 33.12 -6.93
CA SER A 431 34.43 34.38 -7.59
C SER A 431 33.50 35.33 -6.85
N ASN A 432 34.12 36.41 -6.37
CA ASN A 432 33.50 37.72 -6.15
C ASN A 432 32.87 38.23 -7.47
N LYS A 433 31.69 38.87 -7.34
CA LYS A 433 30.90 39.62 -8.34
C LYS A 433 29.86 38.81 -9.12
N CYS A 434 28.59 38.98 -8.74
CA CYS A 434 27.58 39.60 -9.62
C CYS A 434 26.28 39.82 -8.86
N LEU A 435 25.93 41.09 -8.66
CA LEU A 435 24.60 41.57 -8.28
C LEU A 435 23.62 41.27 -9.41
N TYR A 436 22.50 40.61 -9.14
CA TYR A 436 21.29 40.73 -9.96
C TYR A 436 20.07 40.97 -9.10
N ASN A 437 19.44 42.10 -9.39
CA ASN A 437 18.32 42.74 -8.72
C ASN A 437 17.01 42.14 -9.29
N PHE A 438 16.14 41.56 -8.46
CA PHE A 438 14.79 41.17 -8.91
C PHE A 438 13.81 42.30 -8.60
N GLY A 439 13.43 43.01 -9.67
CA GLY A 439 12.32 43.96 -9.65
C GLY A 439 10.98 43.25 -9.60
N ASN A 440 10.07 43.82 -8.80
CA ASN A 440 8.66 43.48 -8.68
C ASN A 440 7.96 43.33 -10.03
N ASN A 441 7.19 42.24 -10.20
CA ASN A 441 5.89 42.24 -10.88
C ASN A 441 5.16 40.91 -10.61
N PHE A 442 4.39 40.88 -9.51
CA PHE A 442 3.31 39.91 -9.33
C PHE A 442 2.06 40.48 -10.01
N SER A 443 1.52 39.76 -10.99
CA SER A 443 0.13 39.93 -11.43
C SER A 443 -0.60 38.59 -11.31
N SER A 444 -1.50 38.54 -10.33
CA SER A 444 -2.52 37.51 -10.13
C SER A 444 -3.47 37.43 -11.33
N GLY A 445 -3.65 36.23 -11.90
CA GLY A 445 -4.69 35.93 -12.88
C GLY A 445 -5.05 34.44 -12.86
N PRO A 446 -6.34 34.06 -13.01
CA PRO A 446 -6.79 32.68 -12.85
C PRO A 446 -6.40 31.81 -14.05
N ILE A 447 -5.91 30.61 -13.78
CA ILE A 447 -5.55 29.62 -14.80
C ILE A 447 -6.83 28.97 -15.34
N LYS A 448 -7.15 29.24 -16.61
CA LYS A 448 -8.16 28.52 -17.39
C LYS A 448 -7.60 27.16 -17.82
N ILE A 449 -8.28 26.08 -17.46
CA ILE A 449 -8.04 24.73 -17.98
C ILE A 449 -8.66 24.67 -19.38
N LEU A 450 -7.83 24.57 -20.42
CA LEU A 450 -8.27 24.34 -21.79
C LEU A 450 -8.57 22.86 -21.99
N SER A 451 -9.86 22.56 -22.12
CA SER A 451 -10.41 21.30 -22.59
C SER A 451 -10.40 21.25 -24.12
N SER A 452 -9.53 20.45 -24.72
CA SER A 452 -9.76 19.78 -26.01
C SER A 452 -8.45 19.14 -26.44
N PHE A 453 -8.44 17.84 -26.73
CA PHE A 453 -8.03 17.33 -28.04
C PHE A 453 -8.62 15.91 -28.18
N SER A 454 -9.22 15.73 -29.35
CA SER A 454 -9.96 14.59 -29.92
C SER A 454 -9.20 13.28 -29.94
#